data_AF-A0A315XHV7-F1
#
_entry.id   AF-A0A315XHV7-F1
#
_cell.length_a   1.000
_cell.length_b   1.000
_cell.length_c   1.000
_cell.angle_alpha   90.00
_cell.angle_beta   90.00
_cell.angle_gamma   90.00
#
_symmetry.space_group_name_H-M   'P 1'
#
loop_
_entity.id
_entity.type
_entity.pdbx_description
1 polymer ?
#
loop_
_entity_poly.entity_id
_entity_poly.type
_entity_poly.pdbx_seq_one_letter_code
_entity_poly.pdbx_strand_id
1 'polypeptide(L)'
;MMRRSRMDIVVDVLEAAKNGVNKTAIVYRTNLNFTLAEKYLELLEKQGLLENKSDKYITSDKGKVFLAKAKEITMQLETPFPKIKEKKMHNEDPSSKIKQMTLQYEAPIQKTQEMILQHEAPIQKTQEMILQHEAPIQKTQEMILQHESPIQKMQEMILQHEAPQKVGEMNLQQDLLMERLIREITIRRENPN
;
A
#
# COMPACT_ATOMS: atom_id res chain seq x y z
N MET A 1 -27.88 -23.12 9.62
CA MET A 1 -28.35 -22.73 8.28
C MET A 1 -27.54 -21.52 7.82
N MET A 2 -26.76 -21.64 6.74
CA MET A 2 -25.88 -20.57 6.28
C MET A 2 -26.69 -19.55 5.47
N ARG A 3 -26.53 -18.26 5.75
CA ARG A 3 -27.17 -17.20 4.95
C ARG A 3 -26.47 -17.10 3.60
N ARG A 4 -27.24 -17.00 2.51
CA ARG A 4 -26.69 -16.77 1.16
C ARG A 4 -25.90 -15.47 1.13
N SER A 5 -24.71 -15.52 0.54
CA SER A 5 -23.89 -14.34 0.34
C SER A 5 -24.41 -13.52 -0.85
N ARG A 6 -23.98 -12.26 -0.93
CA ARG A 6 -24.27 -11.40 -2.09
C ARG A 6 -23.73 -12.00 -3.39
N MET A 7 -22.59 -12.67 -3.32
CA MET A 7 -21.95 -13.32 -4.47
C MET A 7 -22.80 -14.49 -4.98
N ASP A 8 -23.33 -15.33 -4.08
CA ASP A 8 -24.20 -16.45 -4.44
C ASP A 8 -25.44 -15.97 -5.19
N ILE A 9 -26.05 -14.88 -4.71
CA ILE A 9 -27.22 -14.27 -5.35
C ILE A 9 -26.88 -13.78 -6.76
N VAL A 10 -25.74 -13.13 -6.95
CA VAL A 10 -25.30 -12.64 -8.26
C VAL A 10 -25.05 -13.80 -9.23
N VAL A 11 -24.37 -14.86 -8.78
CA VAL A 11 -24.10 -16.06 -9.59
C VAL A 11 -25.42 -16.74 -9.98
N ASP A 12 -26.33 -16.92 -9.03
CA ASP A 12 -27.65 -17.52 -9.28
C ASP A 12 -28.46 -16.73 -10.34
N VAL A 13 -28.49 -15.40 -10.22
CA VAL A 13 -29.22 -14.52 -11.17
C VAL A 13 -28.60 -14.57 -12.57
N LEU A 14 -27.27 -14.46 -12.67
CA LEU A 14 -26.58 -14.50 -13.96
C LEU A 14 -26.66 -15.89 -14.62
N GLU A 15 -26.65 -16.98 -13.83
CA GLU A 15 -26.83 -18.32 -14.39
C GLU A 15 -28.27 -18.55 -14.84
N ALA A 16 -29.26 -18.05 -14.08
CA ALA A 16 -30.67 -18.12 -14.45
C ALA A 16 -30.96 -17.38 -15.75
N ALA A 17 -30.35 -16.21 -15.96
CA ALA A 17 -30.55 -15.31 -17.10
C ALA A 17 -29.71 -15.67 -18.35
N LYS A 18 -28.89 -16.73 -18.31
CA LYS A 18 -27.90 -17.05 -19.37
C LYS A 18 -28.48 -17.18 -20.77
N ASN A 19 -29.72 -17.67 -20.88
CA ASN A 19 -30.44 -17.90 -22.14
C ASN A 19 -31.62 -16.92 -22.36
N GLY A 20 -31.72 -15.86 -21.55
CA GLY A 20 -32.83 -14.91 -21.61
C GLY A 20 -34.08 -15.40 -20.89
N VAL A 21 -34.47 -14.71 -19.82
CA VAL A 21 -35.64 -15.09 -19.02
C VAL A 21 -36.39 -13.86 -18.51
N ASN A 22 -37.68 -14.01 -18.21
CA ASN A 22 -38.44 -12.93 -17.61
C ASN A 22 -38.14 -12.80 -16.11
N LYS A 23 -38.42 -11.63 -15.54
CA LYS A 23 -38.18 -11.35 -14.12
C LYS A 23 -38.79 -12.39 -13.18
N THR A 24 -40.01 -12.83 -13.48
CA THR A 24 -40.72 -13.86 -12.70
C THR A 24 -39.92 -15.17 -12.65
N ALA A 25 -39.37 -15.62 -13.78
CA ALA A 25 -38.54 -16.83 -13.80
C ALA A 25 -37.25 -16.67 -13.00
N ILE A 26 -36.66 -15.46 -12.95
CA ILE A 26 -35.49 -15.19 -12.10
C ILE A 26 -35.87 -15.37 -10.64
N VAL A 27 -36.91 -14.68 -10.18
CA VAL A 27 -37.42 -14.74 -8.79
C VAL A 27 -37.62 -16.18 -8.33
N TYR A 28 -38.28 -17.01 -9.15
CA TYR A 28 -38.51 -18.42 -8.85
C TYR A 28 -37.22 -19.26 -8.86
N ARG A 29 -36.35 -19.09 -9.86
CA ARG A 29 -35.12 -19.90 -10.00
C ARG A 29 -34.08 -19.57 -8.93
N THR A 30 -34.02 -18.33 -8.49
CA THR A 30 -33.04 -17.85 -7.50
C THR A 30 -33.62 -17.77 -6.10
N ASN A 31 -34.89 -18.15 -5.89
CA ASN A 31 -35.58 -18.06 -4.60
C ASN A 31 -35.42 -16.68 -3.93
N LEU A 32 -35.50 -15.60 -4.73
CA LEU A 32 -35.47 -14.22 -4.23
C LEU A 32 -36.89 -13.71 -4.06
N ASN A 33 -37.10 -12.70 -3.22
CA ASN A 33 -38.33 -11.93 -3.27
C ASN A 33 -38.27 -10.91 -4.43
N PHE A 34 -39.43 -10.42 -4.88
CA PHE A 34 -39.53 -9.50 -6.02
C PHE A 34 -38.73 -8.20 -5.81
N THR A 35 -38.80 -7.59 -4.61
CA THR A 35 -38.09 -6.35 -4.28
C THR A 35 -36.57 -6.51 -4.35
N LEU A 36 -36.06 -7.66 -3.89
CA LEU A 36 -34.64 -7.96 -3.89
C LEU A 36 -34.16 -8.30 -5.31
N ALA A 37 -34.95 -9.08 -6.05
CA ALA A 37 -34.66 -9.37 -7.45
C ALA A 37 -34.56 -8.08 -8.28
N GLU A 38 -35.49 -7.13 -8.11
CA GLU A 38 -35.43 -5.82 -8.77
C GLU A 38 -34.09 -5.11 -8.53
N LYS A 39 -33.69 -4.98 -7.25
CA LYS A 39 -32.44 -4.31 -6.87
C LYS A 39 -31.22 -4.95 -7.51
N TYR A 40 -31.17 -6.29 -7.57
CA TYR A 40 -30.05 -6.99 -8.21
C TYR A 40 -30.11 -6.90 -9.73
N LEU A 41 -31.28 -6.91 -10.35
CA LEU A 41 -31.41 -6.74 -11.80
C LEU A 41 -30.94 -5.36 -12.23
N GLU A 42 -31.39 -4.30 -11.56
CA GLU A 42 -30.92 -2.94 -11.79
C GLU A 42 -29.40 -2.80 -11.58
N LEU A 43 -28.88 -3.42 -10.52
CA LEU A 43 -27.43 -3.39 -10.24
C LEU A 43 -26.64 -4.07 -11.35
N LEU A 44 -27.04 -5.28 -11.77
CA LEU A 44 -26.31 -6.07 -12.76
C LEU A 44 -26.40 -5.45 -14.16
N GLU A 45 -27.53 -4.82 -14.48
CA GLU A 45 -27.71 -4.03 -15.70
C GLU A 45 -26.81 -2.79 -15.70
N LYS A 46 -26.79 -2.02 -14.61
CA LYS A 46 -25.87 -0.87 -14.44
C LYS A 46 -24.39 -1.26 -14.55
N GLN A 47 -24.02 -2.45 -14.08
CA GLN A 47 -22.64 -2.97 -14.18
C GLN A 47 -22.32 -3.58 -15.56
N GLY A 48 -23.30 -3.64 -16.48
CA GLY A 48 -23.17 -4.21 -17.81
C GLY A 48 -22.95 -5.73 -17.80
N LEU A 49 -23.33 -6.41 -16.72
CA LEU A 49 -23.26 -7.88 -16.60
C LEU A 49 -24.51 -8.55 -17.18
N LEU A 50 -25.54 -7.77 -17.43
CA LEU A 50 -26.87 -8.22 -17.77
C LEU A 50 -27.52 -7.19 -18.72
N GLU A 51 -28.25 -7.66 -19.72
CA GLU A 51 -28.94 -6.85 -20.72
C GLU A 51 -30.43 -7.14 -20.66
N ASN A 52 -31.26 -6.11 -20.69
CA ASN A 52 -32.71 -6.26 -20.86
C ASN A 52 -33.08 -6.09 -22.33
N LYS A 53 -33.55 -7.16 -22.97
CA LYS A 53 -34.04 -7.15 -24.36
C LYS A 53 -35.46 -7.69 -24.39
N SER A 54 -36.41 -6.86 -24.81
CA SER A 54 -37.81 -7.27 -25.04
C SER A 54 -38.42 -8.00 -23.83
N ASP A 55 -38.29 -7.41 -22.63
CA ASP A 55 -38.79 -7.97 -21.36
C ASP A 55 -38.11 -9.30 -20.93
N LYS A 56 -36.95 -9.58 -21.50
CA LYS A 56 -36.08 -10.70 -21.11
C LYS A 56 -34.73 -10.19 -20.65
N TYR A 57 -34.33 -10.68 -19.51
CA TYR A 57 -33.04 -10.49 -18.90
C TYR A 57 -32.07 -11.54 -19.43
N ILE A 58 -31.02 -11.10 -20.11
CA ILE A 58 -30.00 -11.93 -20.74
C ILE A 58 -28.63 -11.59 -20.14
N THR A 59 -27.87 -12.60 -19.75
CA THR A 59 -26.49 -12.40 -19.28
C THR A 59 -25.59 -11.94 -20.43
N SER A 60 -24.94 -10.79 -20.26
CA SER A 60 -24.04 -10.20 -21.26
C SER A 60 -22.74 -11.01 -21.38
N ASP A 61 -21.92 -10.73 -22.38
CA ASP A 61 -20.62 -11.40 -22.52
C ASP A 61 -19.68 -11.09 -21.35
N LYS A 62 -19.72 -9.85 -20.83
CA LYS A 62 -19.04 -9.48 -19.58
C LYS A 62 -19.55 -10.31 -18.40
N GLY A 63 -20.87 -10.53 -18.32
CA GLY A 63 -21.50 -11.40 -17.31
C GLY A 63 -21.05 -12.86 -17.40
N LYS A 64 -20.88 -13.40 -18.61
CA LYS A 64 -20.37 -14.77 -18.82
C LYS A 64 -18.91 -14.90 -18.37
N VAL A 65 -18.07 -13.91 -18.67
CA VAL A 65 -16.68 -13.88 -18.18
C VAL A 65 -16.63 -13.81 -16.65
N PHE A 66 -17.50 -13.00 -16.03
CA PHE A 66 -17.63 -12.94 -14.58
C PHE A 66 -18.02 -14.29 -13.97
N LEU A 67 -19.02 -14.97 -14.54
CA LEU A 67 -19.45 -16.30 -14.11
C LEU A 67 -18.32 -17.34 -14.21
N ALA A 68 -17.52 -17.32 -15.28
CA ALA A 68 -16.39 -18.23 -15.43
C ALA A 68 -15.35 -18.03 -14.32
N LYS A 69 -14.98 -16.78 -14.03
CA LYS A 69 -14.05 -16.44 -12.95
C LYS A 69 -14.61 -16.80 -11.57
N ALA A 70 -15.90 -16.54 -11.34
CA ALA A 70 -16.57 -16.90 -10.10
C ALA A 70 -16.55 -18.41 -9.86
N LYS A 71 -16.78 -19.21 -10.89
CA LYS A 71 -16.71 -20.68 -10.83
C LYS A 71 -15.29 -21.17 -10.60
N GLU A 72 -14.31 -20.59 -11.28
CA GLU A 72 -12.89 -20.91 -11.09
C GLU A 72 -12.45 -20.67 -9.64
N ILE A 73 -12.76 -19.49 -9.10
CA ILE A 73 -12.48 -19.16 -7.68
C ILE A 73 -13.22 -20.14 -6.76
N THR A 74 -14.49 -20.44 -7.03
CA THR A 74 -15.25 -21.41 -6.23
C THR A 74 -14.61 -22.80 -6.26
N MET A 75 -14.08 -23.23 -7.41
CA MET A 75 -13.43 -24.53 -7.58
C MET A 75 -12.05 -24.58 -6.88
N GLN A 76 -11.31 -23.47 -6.86
CA GLN A 76 -10.06 -23.33 -6.11
C GLN A 76 -10.30 -23.25 -4.58
N LEU A 77 -11.47 -22.75 -4.17
CA LEU A 77 -11.89 -22.61 -2.78
C LEU A 77 -12.76 -23.78 -2.27
N GLU A 78 -13.20 -24.69 -3.13
CA GLU A 78 -13.89 -25.94 -2.72
C GLU A 78 -12.88 -26.88 -2.04
N THR A 79 -12.59 -26.54 -0.79
CA THR A 79 -12.20 -27.49 0.25
C THR A 79 -13.31 -28.54 0.41
N PRO A 80 -12.99 -29.80 0.79
CA PRO A 80 -13.89 -30.94 0.72
C PRO A 80 -14.95 -30.94 1.85
N PHE A 81 -15.67 -29.84 2.01
CA PHE A 81 -16.89 -29.80 2.81
C PHE A 81 -18.07 -30.09 1.89
N PRO A 82 -18.64 -31.31 1.92
CA PRO A 82 -19.80 -31.61 1.10
C PRO A 82 -20.95 -30.71 1.51
N LYS A 83 -21.48 -29.96 0.54
CA LYS A 83 -22.79 -29.31 0.64
C LYS A 83 -23.78 -30.41 1.02
N ILE A 84 -24.28 -30.40 2.26
CA ILE A 84 -25.35 -31.31 2.69
C ILE A 84 -26.60 -30.89 1.92
N LYS A 85 -26.76 -31.45 0.72
CA LYS A 85 -28.07 -31.64 0.11
C LYS A 85 -28.60 -32.93 0.73
N GLU A 86 -29.71 -32.83 1.44
CA GLU A 86 -30.41 -33.96 2.01
C GLU A 86 -30.67 -35.02 0.93
N LYS A 87 -29.84 -36.05 0.89
CA LYS A 87 -30.15 -37.31 0.22
C LYS A 87 -29.53 -38.44 1.04
N LYS A 88 -30.39 -39.37 1.44
CA LYS A 88 -30.16 -40.39 2.47
C LYS A 88 -28.98 -41.33 2.15
N MET A 89 -28.32 -41.74 3.24
CA MET A 89 -27.55 -42.99 3.48
C MET A 89 -26.27 -43.27 2.69
N HIS A 90 -25.12 -43.18 3.38
CA HIS A 90 -24.28 -44.35 3.72
C HIS A 90 -23.54 -44.09 5.05
N ASN A 91 -23.48 -45.14 5.89
CA ASN A 91 -22.94 -45.12 7.24
C ASN A 91 -21.40 -45.14 7.21
N GLU A 92 -20.78 -43.96 7.22
CA GLU A 92 -19.40 -43.81 7.67
C GLU A 92 -19.45 -42.90 8.90
N ASP A 93 -18.89 -43.38 10.02
CA ASP A 93 -18.90 -42.66 11.29
C ASP A 93 -18.38 -41.22 11.10
N PRO A 94 -19.23 -40.19 11.30
CA PRO A 94 -18.84 -38.80 11.11
C PRO A 94 -17.58 -38.41 11.90
N SER A 95 -17.35 -39.05 13.05
CA SER A 95 -16.17 -38.82 13.89
C SER A 95 -14.87 -39.23 13.19
N SER A 96 -14.90 -40.35 12.45
CA SER A 96 -13.74 -40.85 11.71
C SER A 96 -13.33 -39.93 10.55
N LYS A 97 -14.31 -39.37 9.84
CA LYS A 97 -14.06 -38.42 8.74
C LYS A 97 -13.54 -37.07 9.25
N ILE A 98 -14.07 -36.59 10.37
CA ILE A 98 -13.57 -35.38 11.05
C ILE A 98 -12.13 -35.60 11.50
N LYS A 99 -11.82 -36.75 12.14
CA LYS A 99 -10.47 -37.05 12.61
C LYS A 99 -9.45 -37.12 11.47
N GLN A 100 -9.82 -37.74 10.35
CA GLN A 100 -8.97 -37.81 9.17
C GLN A 100 -8.74 -36.42 8.56
N MET A 101 -9.76 -35.58 8.52
CA MET A 101 -9.64 -34.19 8.06
C MET A 101 -8.73 -33.36 8.97
N THR A 102 -8.85 -33.48 10.30
CA THR A 102 -7.96 -32.79 11.24
C THR A 102 -6.51 -33.22 11.07
N LEU A 103 -6.25 -34.52 10.93
CA LEU A 103 -4.89 -35.05 10.72
C LEU A 103 -4.26 -34.54 9.41
N GLN A 104 -5.05 -34.29 8.37
CA GLN A 104 -4.52 -33.76 7.10
C GLN A 104 -3.94 -32.34 7.23
N TYR A 105 -4.45 -31.54 8.16
CA TYR A 105 -3.98 -30.16 8.37
C TYR A 105 -3.01 -30.02 9.55
N GLU A 106 -2.94 -31.00 10.44
CA GLU A 106 -2.06 -30.96 11.62
C GLU A 106 -0.58 -30.87 11.22
N ALA A 107 -0.11 -31.72 10.31
CA ALA A 107 1.30 -31.69 9.87
C ALA A 107 1.70 -30.40 9.12
N PRO A 108 0.91 -29.85 8.18
CA PRO A 108 1.17 -28.53 7.58
C PRO A 108 1.20 -27.39 8.60
N ILE A 109 0.30 -27.42 9.60
CA ILE A 109 0.26 -26.40 10.65
C ILE A 109 1.53 -26.47 11.51
N GLN A 110 1.94 -27.67 11.93
CA GLN A 110 3.17 -27.87 12.70
C GLN A 110 4.40 -27.41 11.93
N LYS A 111 4.51 -27.77 10.65
CA LYS A 111 5.62 -27.33 9.79
C LYS A 111 5.68 -25.81 9.63
N THR A 112 4.52 -25.17 9.56
CA THR A 112 4.44 -23.70 9.50
C THR A 112 4.88 -23.07 10.81
N GLN A 113 4.48 -23.64 11.95
CA GLN A 113 4.89 -23.18 13.28
C GLN A 113 6.41 -23.30 13.48
N GLU A 114 7.02 -24.43 13.08
CA GLU A 114 8.47 -24.60 13.13
C GLU A 114 9.21 -23.56 12.27
N MET A 115 8.73 -23.29 11.06
CA MET A 115 9.33 -22.28 10.18
C MET A 115 9.26 -20.87 10.79
N ILE A 116 8.12 -20.52 11.40
CA ILE A 116 7.97 -19.23 12.11
C ILE A 116 8.97 -19.14 13.25
N LEU A 117 9.08 -20.18 14.08
CA LEU A 117 9.99 -20.21 15.22
C LEU A 117 11.46 -20.11 14.79
N GLN A 118 11.83 -20.73 13.65
CA GLN A 118 13.17 -20.63 13.09
C GLN A 118 13.55 -19.20 12.66
N HIS A 119 12.58 -18.39 12.24
CA HIS A 119 12.82 -16.99 11.86
C HIS A 119 12.70 -16.01 13.04
N GLU A 120 12.01 -16.39 14.11
CA GLU A 120 11.83 -15.54 15.29
C GLU A 120 13.15 -15.24 16.01
N ALA A 121 13.99 -16.26 16.26
CA ALA A 121 15.26 -16.08 16.98
C ALA A 121 16.27 -15.15 16.23
N PRO A 122 16.48 -15.28 14.90
CA PRO A 122 17.29 -14.32 14.14
C PRO A 122 16.76 -12.88 14.18
N ILE A 123 15.43 -12.70 14.14
CA ILE A 123 14.81 -11.38 14.23
C ILE A 123 15.07 -10.75 15.59
N GLN A 124 14.87 -11.50 16.68
CA GLN A 124 15.15 -11.03 18.06
C GLN A 124 16.62 -10.64 18.22
N LYS A 125 17.54 -11.49 17.74
CA LYS A 125 18.98 -11.20 17.79
C LYS A 125 19.36 -9.94 17.00
N THR A 126 18.70 -9.70 15.87
CA THR A 126 18.92 -8.49 15.07
C THR A 126 18.39 -7.25 15.80
N GLN A 127 17.22 -7.34 16.44
CA GLN A 127 16.65 -6.26 17.23
C GLN A 127 17.55 -5.88 18.43
N GLU A 128 18.10 -6.87 19.14
CA GLU A 128 19.05 -6.62 20.22
C GLU A 128 20.31 -5.90 19.73
N MET A 129 20.86 -6.33 18.59
CA MET A 129 22.04 -5.70 17.99
C MET A 129 21.78 -4.24 17.60
N ILE A 130 20.61 -3.95 17.01
CA ILE A 130 20.21 -2.58 16.67
C ILE A 130 20.13 -1.73 17.94
N LEU A 131 19.48 -2.23 18.99
CA LEU A 131 19.33 -1.51 20.26
C LEU A 131 20.68 -1.22 20.94
N GLN A 132 21.63 -2.15 20.85
CA GLN A 132 22.99 -1.94 21.37
C GLN A 132 23.74 -0.80 20.65
N HIS A 133 23.48 -0.56 19.38
CA HIS A 133 24.10 0.52 18.61
C HIS A 133 23.35 1.86 18.71
N GLU A 134 22.09 1.85 19.13
CA GLU A 134 21.27 3.07 19.23
C GLU A 134 21.82 4.05 20.29
N ALA A 135 22.15 3.58 21.49
CA ALA A 135 22.64 4.45 22.57
C ALA A 135 24.00 5.14 22.25
N PRO A 136 25.01 4.46 21.68
CA PRO A 136 26.23 5.12 21.20
C PRO A 136 25.99 6.18 20.12
N ILE A 137 25.06 5.92 19.19
CA ILE A 137 24.71 6.88 18.12
C ILE A 137 24.08 8.13 18.73
N GLN A 138 23.13 7.97 19.65
CA GLN A 138 22.50 9.09 20.38
C GLN A 138 23.52 9.93 21.14
N LYS A 139 24.43 9.27 21.88
CA LYS A 139 25.51 9.95 22.60
C LYS A 139 26.44 10.75 21.66
N THR A 140 26.72 10.19 20.49
CA THR A 140 27.54 10.88 19.47
C THR A 140 26.81 12.09 18.90
N GLN A 141 25.51 11.97 18.63
CA GLN A 141 24.68 13.09 18.17
C GLN A 141 24.61 14.22 19.20
N GLU A 142 24.47 13.90 20.49
CA GLU A 142 24.51 14.90 21.56
C GLU A 142 25.86 15.64 21.60
N MET A 143 26.98 14.92 21.51
CA MET A 143 28.31 15.55 21.48
C MET A 143 28.48 16.49 20.27
N ILE A 144 28.02 16.07 19.09
CA ILE A 144 28.06 16.92 17.89
C ILE A 144 27.25 18.20 18.11
N LEU A 145 26.03 18.07 18.64
CA LEU A 145 25.14 19.21 18.88
C LEU A 145 25.72 20.19 19.92
N GLN A 146 26.41 19.68 20.95
CA GLN A 146 27.10 20.52 21.94
C GLN A 146 28.20 21.38 21.32
N HIS A 147 28.87 20.91 20.27
CA HIS A 147 29.93 21.65 19.58
C HIS A 147 29.42 22.53 18.44
N GLU A 148 28.21 22.31 17.95
CA GLU A 148 27.63 23.07 16.83
C GLU A 148 27.42 24.56 17.18
N SER A 149 26.85 24.85 18.35
CA SER A 149 26.58 26.24 18.79
C SER A 149 27.86 27.08 18.97
N PRO A 150 28.93 26.60 19.64
CA PRO A 150 30.20 27.30 19.69
C PRO A 150 30.84 27.57 18.32
N ILE A 151 30.76 26.60 17.39
CA ILE A 151 31.30 26.75 16.03
C ILE A 151 30.54 27.83 15.27
N GLN A 152 29.20 27.83 15.34
CA GLN A 152 28.37 28.88 14.74
C GLN A 152 28.70 30.27 15.29
N LYS A 153 28.87 30.39 16.62
CA LYS A 153 29.26 31.65 17.25
C LYS A 153 30.65 32.13 16.81
N MET A 154 31.60 31.20 16.65
CA MET A 154 32.93 31.52 16.13
C MET A 154 32.88 31.98 14.68
N GLN A 155 32.08 31.33 13.83
CA GLN A 155 31.87 31.73 12.44
C GLN A 155 31.26 33.14 12.35
N GLU A 156 30.30 33.47 13.21
CA GLU A 156 29.72 34.81 13.28
C GLU A 156 30.76 35.87 13.68
N MET A 157 31.59 35.59 14.70
CA MET A 157 32.67 36.49 15.11
C MET A 157 33.70 36.71 13.99
N ILE A 158 34.07 35.66 13.24
CA ILE A 158 35.00 35.78 12.10
C ILE A 158 34.39 36.66 11.01
N LEU A 159 33.11 36.44 10.67
CA LEU A 159 32.41 37.23 9.64
C LEU A 159 32.32 38.71 10.03
N GLN A 160 32.10 39.01 11.30
CA GLN A 160 32.09 40.38 11.83
C GLN A 160 33.47 41.07 11.76
N HIS A 161 34.58 40.30 11.80
CA HIS A 161 35.93 40.85 11.71
C HIS A 161 36.48 40.96 10.28
N GLU A 162 36.06 40.09 9.36
CA GLU A 162 36.47 40.17 7.94
C GLU A 162 35.86 41.37 7.20
N ALA A 163 34.61 41.74 7.51
CA ALA A 163 33.93 42.83 6.81
C ALA A 163 34.61 44.21 7.01
N PRO A 164 35.00 44.63 8.24
CA PRO A 164 35.74 45.87 8.47
C PRO A 164 37.14 45.88 7.83
N GLN A 165 37.84 44.75 7.82
CA GLN A 165 39.19 44.67 7.24
C GLN A 165 39.16 44.90 5.72
N LYS A 166 38.21 44.31 5.01
CA LYS A 166 38.03 44.52 3.56
C LYS A 166 37.70 45.99 3.21
N VAL A 167 36.94 46.69 4.06
CA VAL A 167 36.64 48.12 3.87
C VAL A 167 37.89 48.98 4.12
N GLY A 168 38.67 48.66 5.16
CA GLY A 168 39.94 49.34 5.44
C GLY A 168 40.98 49.18 4.32
N GLU A 169 41.11 47.98 3.76
CA GLU A 169 41.99 47.71 2.62
C GLU A 169 41.55 48.48 1.35
N MET A 170 40.24 48.55 1.09
CA MET A 170 39.69 49.28 -0.06
C MET A 170 39.94 50.78 0.06
N ASN A 171 39.76 51.35 1.26
CA ASN A 171 40.04 52.75 1.53
C ASN A 171 41.54 53.07 1.39
N LEU A 172 42.42 52.22 1.91
CA LEU A 172 43.88 52.39 1.76
C LEU A 172 44.32 52.32 0.29
N GLN A 173 43.72 51.42 -0.50
CA GLN A 173 43.96 51.36 -1.94
C GLN A 173 43.50 52.63 -2.66
N GLN A 174 42.34 53.19 -2.29
CA GLN A 174 41.86 54.46 -2.84
C GLN A 174 42.80 55.62 -2.49
N ASP A 175 43.28 55.70 -1.25
CA ASP A 175 44.22 56.75 -0.81
C ASP A 175 45.56 56.67 -1.55
N LEU A 176 46.12 55.46 -1.74
CA LEU A 176 47.35 55.25 -2.50
C LEU A 176 47.20 55.62 -3.99
N LEU A 177 46.03 55.36 -4.59
CA LEU A 177 45.72 55.77 -5.95
C LEU A 177 45.62 57.29 -6.07
N MET A 178 44.98 57.94 -5.10
CA MET A 178 44.90 59.41 -5.03
C MET A 178 46.28 60.05 -4.85
N GLU A 179 47.14 59.52 -3.98
CA GLU A 179 48.51 60.00 -3.84
C GLU A 179 49.31 59.86 -5.13
N ARG A 180 49.18 58.72 -5.84
CA ARG A 180 49.85 58.52 -7.13
C ARG A 180 49.37 59.54 -8.16
N LEU A 181 48.05 59.79 -8.25
CA LEU A 181 47.48 60.76 -9.18
C LEU A 181 47.96 62.18 -8.89
N ILE A 182 48.00 62.58 -7.61
CA ILE A 182 48.53 63.88 -7.19
C ILE A 182 50.00 64.02 -7.61
N ARG A 183 50.83 63.00 -7.36
CA ARG A 183 52.24 63.02 -7.78
C ARG A 183 52.37 63.17 -9.30
N GLU A 184 51.59 62.44 -10.10
CA GLU A 184 51.62 62.57 -11.56
C GLU A 184 51.21 63.98 -12.04
N ILE A 185 50.16 64.56 -11.45
CA ILE A 185 49.71 65.91 -11.80
C ILE A 185 50.77 66.95 -11.42
N THR A 186 51.40 66.82 -10.25
CA THR A 186 52.47 67.72 -9.80
C THR A 186 53.69 67.63 -10.72
N ILE A 187 54.13 66.42 -11.08
CA ILE A 187 55.24 66.22 -12.02
C ILE A 187 54.94 66.85 -13.39
N ARG A 188 53.71 66.72 -13.90
CA ARG A 188 53.29 67.35 -15.16
C ARG A 188 53.23 68.89 -15.09
N ARG A 189 52.95 69.46 -13.91
CA ARG A 189 52.99 70.92 -13.69
C ARG A 189 54.40 71.47 -13.56
N GLU A 190 55.31 70.72 -12.96
CA GLU A 190 56.71 71.11 -12.78
C GLU A 190 57.55 70.95 -14.06
N ASN A 191 57.08 70.15 -15.02
CA ASN A 191 57.73 69.94 -16.31
C ASN A 191 56.74 70.14 -17.48
N PRO A 192 56.28 71.39 -17.71
CA PRO A 192 55.38 71.70 -18.81
C PRO A 192 56.19 71.73 -20.11
N ASN A 193 56.17 70.63 -20.86
CA ASN A 193 56.50 70.67 -22.28
C ASN A 193 55.48 71.52 -23.04
#